data_AF-A0A536I3G1-F1
#
_entry.id   AF-A0A536I3G1-F1
#
_cell.length_a   1.000
_cell.length_b   1.000
_cell.length_c   1.000
_cell.angle_alpha   90.00
_cell.angle_beta   90.00
_cell.angle_gamma   90.00
#
_symmetry.space_group_name_H-M   'P 1'
#
loop_
_entity.id
_entity.type
_entity.pdbx_description
1 polymer ?
#
loop_
_entity_poly.entity_id
_entity_poly.type
_entity_poly.pdbx_seq_one_letter_code
_entity_poly.pdbx_strand_id
1 'polypeptide(L)'
;EAVDPVVEGSTRAQQTRRKGSQVHLDQTSTVPILIHGDASFPGQGVVAEVLNLQKLAGYSTGGTLHLIANNQLGFTTDPEEGRSTRYASDIAKGFDLPIAHVNADDITACVSAVRLAVAFRRKFGRDIVIDLIGYRRFGHNETDEPAYT
;
A
#
# COMPACT_ATOMS: atom_id res chain seq x y z
N GLU A 1 -3.37 4.70 -6.60
CA GLU A 1 -4.75 4.20 -6.50
C GLU A 1 -5.29 3.65 -7.81
N ALA A 2 -5.61 4.45 -8.85
CA ALA A 2 -6.14 3.88 -10.11
C ALA A 2 -5.20 2.86 -10.80
N VAL A 3 -3.89 3.00 -10.59
CA VAL A 3 -2.86 2.10 -11.12
C VAL A 3 -2.71 0.81 -10.29
N ASP A 4 -3.21 0.77 -9.07
CA ASP A 4 -3.03 -0.34 -8.14
C ASP A 4 -3.52 -1.68 -8.71
N PRO A 5 -4.76 -1.80 -9.25
CA PRO A 5 -5.20 -3.05 -9.87
C PRO A 5 -4.40 -3.40 -11.13
N VAL A 6 -3.81 -2.41 -11.82
CA VAL A 6 -2.96 -2.63 -12.99
C VAL A 6 -1.64 -3.28 -12.57
N VAL A 7 -1.04 -2.83 -11.47
CA VAL A 7 0.18 -3.43 -10.89
C VAL A 7 -0.10 -4.86 -10.41
N GLU A 8 -1.24 -5.09 -9.74
CA GLU A 8 -1.65 -6.44 -9.34
C GLU A 8 -1.82 -7.36 -10.55
N GLY A 9 -2.54 -6.91 -11.58
CA GLY A 9 -2.73 -7.67 -12.82
C GLY A 9 -1.41 -7.97 -13.54
N SER A 10 -0.52 -6.98 -13.66
CA SER A 10 0.81 -7.14 -14.24
C SER A 10 1.65 -8.15 -13.46
N THR A 11 1.63 -8.07 -12.13
CA THR A 11 2.35 -8.99 -11.25
C THR A 11 1.80 -10.41 -11.39
N ARG A 12 0.48 -10.56 -11.37
CA ARG A 12 -0.20 -11.85 -11.58
C ARG A 12 0.16 -12.47 -12.93
N ALA A 13 0.24 -11.66 -13.99
CA ALA A 13 0.67 -12.11 -15.30
C ALA A 13 2.12 -12.60 -15.29
N GLN A 14 3.04 -11.87 -14.66
CA GLN A 14 4.46 -12.26 -14.54
C GLN A 14 4.66 -13.54 -13.70
N GLN A 15 3.82 -13.75 -12.69
CA GLN A 15 3.80 -14.97 -11.88
C GLN A 15 3.24 -16.18 -12.63
N THR A 16 2.55 -15.96 -13.76
CA THR A 16 1.88 -17.01 -14.52
C THR A 16 2.72 -17.46 -15.71
N ARG A 17 3.09 -18.75 -15.71
CA ARG A 17 3.72 -19.43 -16.86
C ARG A 17 2.75 -20.43 -17.46
N ARG A 18 2.82 -20.64 -18.78
CA ARG A 18 2.00 -21.63 -19.49
C ARG A 18 2.88 -22.62 -20.25
N LYS A 19 2.53 -23.91 -20.16
CA LYS A 19 3.09 -24.98 -21.00
C LYS A 19 1.93 -25.80 -21.56
N GLY A 20 1.53 -25.53 -22.81
CA GLY A 20 0.30 -26.07 -23.37
C GLY A 20 -0.93 -25.53 -22.64
N SER A 21 -1.87 -26.41 -22.26
CA SER A 21 -3.07 -26.06 -21.48
C SER A 21 -2.81 -25.91 -19.97
N GLN A 22 -1.63 -26.30 -19.48
CA GLN A 22 -1.30 -26.21 -18.06
C GLN A 22 -0.86 -24.78 -17.69
N VAL A 23 -1.47 -24.25 -16.63
CA VAL A 23 -1.11 -22.97 -16.01
C VAL A 23 -0.29 -23.27 -14.76
N HIS A 24 0.92 -22.73 -14.71
CA HIS A 24 1.77 -22.76 -13.53
C HIS A 24 1.86 -21.36 -12.93
N LEU A 25 1.46 -21.22 -11.67
CA LEU A 25 1.50 -19.96 -10.95
C LEU A 25 2.59 -20.03 -9.88
N ASP A 26 3.58 -19.16 -9.98
CA ASP A 26 4.63 -18.97 -8.98
C ASP A 26 4.53 -17.57 -8.37
N GLN A 27 3.82 -17.47 -7.24
CA GLN A 27 3.62 -16.22 -6.51
C GLN A 27 4.89 -15.68 -5.80
N THR A 28 5.99 -16.42 -5.87
CA THR A 28 7.28 -16.01 -5.30
C THR A 28 8.19 -15.32 -6.31
N SER A 29 7.92 -15.52 -7.61
CA SER A 29 8.76 -15.01 -8.71
C SER A 29 8.75 -13.48 -8.86
N THR A 30 7.64 -12.83 -8.50
CA THR A 30 7.44 -11.38 -8.61
C THR A 30 6.66 -10.88 -7.40
N VAL A 31 7.03 -9.71 -6.86
CA VAL A 31 6.40 -9.11 -5.68
C VAL A 31 5.83 -7.74 -6.06
N PRO A 32 4.53 -7.49 -5.85
CA PRO A 32 3.95 -6.17 -6.04
C PRO A 32 4.29 -5.29 -4.84
N ILE A 33 4.65 -4.04 -5.13
CA ILE A 33 4.85 -2.97 -4.16
C ILE A 33 3.98 -1.80 -4.61
N LEU A 34 3.08 -1.36 -3.73
CA LEU A 34 2.19 -0.23 -3.99
C LEU A 34 2.53 0.91 -3.03
N ILE A 35 2.66 2.12 -3.58
CA ILE A 35 2.96 3.33 -2.83
C ILE A 35 1.77 4.26 -2.94
N HIS A 36 1.29 4.74 -1.80
CA HIS A 36 0.06 5.50 -1.66
C HIS A 36 0.32 6.82 -0.94
N GLY A 37 -0.56 7.81 -1.15
CA GLY A 37 -0.65 8.98 -0.27
C GLY A 37 -1.65 8.73 0.87
N ASP A 38 -1.48 9.40 2.01
CA ASP A 38 -2.37 9.21 3.16
C ASP A 38 -3.79 9.72 2.96
N ALA A 39 -4.00 10.70 2.08
CA ALA A 39 -5.34 11.16 1.71
C ALA A 39 -6.00 10.25 0.66
N SER A 40 -5.23 9.77 -0.32
CA SER A 40 -5.76 8.97 -1.42
C SER A 40 -6.06 7.52 -1.03
N PHE A 41 -5.26 6.94 -0.12
CA PHE A 41 -5.42 5.56 0.34
C PHE A 41 -6.79 5.27 0.97
N PRO A 42 -7.28 6.04 1.97
CA PRO A 42 -8.63 5.87 2.51
C PRO A 42 -9.72 6.50 1.62
N GLY A 43 -9.37 7.45 0.75
CA GLY A 43 -10.35 8.24 -0.02
C GLY A 43 -10.76 7.64 -1.37
N GLN A 44 -9.97 6.76 -1.96
CA GLN A 44 -10.26 6.16 -3.27
C GLN A 44 -10.77 4.73 -3.12
N GLY A 45 -12.03 4.48 -3.50
CA GLY A 45 -12.69 3.17 -3.36
C GLY A 45 -11.97 1.99 -4.03
N VAL A 46 -11.20 2.25 -5.09
CA VAL A 46 -10.38 1.24 -5.78
C VAL A 46 -9.36 0.58 -4.85
N VAL A 47 -8.91 1.27 -3.80
CA VAL A 47 -8.00 0.69 -2.79
C VAL A 47 -8.70 -0.46 -2.05
N ALA A 48 -9.92 -0.25 -1.55
CA ALA A 48 -10.69 -1.31 -0.90
C ALA A 48 -10.98 -2.47 -1.87
N GLU A 49 -11.28 -2.16 -3.13
CA GLU A 49 -11.47 -3.19 -4.17
C GLU A 49 -10.22 -4.05 -4.35
N VAL A 50 -9.03 -3.44 -4.45
CA VAL A 50 -7.75 -4.16 -4.56
C VAL A 50 -7.45 -4.99 -3.33
N LEU A 51 -7.63 -4.44 -2.11
CA LEU A 51 -7.41 -5.17 -0.86
C LEU A 51 -8.32 -6.40 -0.73
N ASN A 52 -9.53 -6.35 -1.29
CA ASN A 52 -10.45 -7.48 -1.36
C ASN A 52 -9.94 -8.60 -2.28
N LEU A 53 -9.20 -8.27 -3.34
CA LEU A 53 -8.67 -9.24 -4.31
C LEU A 53 -7.50 -10.07 -3.77
N GLN A 54 -6.81 -9.61 -2.70
CA GLN A 54 -5.55 -10.16 -2.20
C GLN A 54 -5.50 -11.70 -2.05
N LYS A 55 -6.63 -12.33 -1.71
CA LYS A 55 -6.75 -13.77 -1.39
C LYS A 55 -7.64 -14.53 -2.36
N LEU A 56 -8.23 -13.86 -3.35
CA LEU A 56 -9.09 -14.53 -4.33
C LEU A 56 -8.22 -15.30 -5.32
N ALA A 57 -8.55 -16.57 -5.57
CA ALA A 57 -7.71 -17.49 -6.34
C ALA A 57 -7.34 -16.96 -7.75
N GLY A 58 -8.24 -16.22 -8.39
CA GLY A 58 -8.02 -15.64 -9.73
C GLY A 58 -7.11 -14.40 -9.75
N TYR A 59 -6.94 -13.72 -8.61
CA TYR A 59 -6.34 -12.38 -8.54
C TYR A 59 -5.10 -12.32 -7.65
N SER A 60 -5.04 -13.15 -6.61
CA SER A 60 -3.99 -13.11 -5.58
C SER A 60 -2.58 -13.14 -6.15
N THR A 61 -1.72 -12.24 -5.68
CA THR A 61 -0.31 -12.13 -6.05
C THR A 61 0.64 -12.63 -4.96
N GLY A 62 0.13 -13.37 -3.96
CA GLY A 62 0.91 -13.91 -2.85
C GLY A 62 1.35 -12.84 -1.84
N GLY A 63 0.57 -11.77 -1.72
CA GLY A 63 0.77 -10.68 -0.78
C GLY A 63 1.44 -9.46 -1.41
N THR A 64 0.83 -8.30 -1.19
CA THR A 64 1.33 -6.99 -1.63
C THR A 64 1.96 -6.23 -0.47
N LEU A 65 3.10 -5.58 -0.73
CA LEU A 65 3.69 -4.65 0.23
C LEU A 65 3.12 -3.25 -0.05
N HIS A 66 2.28 -2.75 0.85
CA HIS A 66 1.74 -1.39 0.75
C HIS A 66 2.57 -0.44 1.59
N LEU A 67 2.99 0.68 1.01
CA LEU A 67 3.66 1.77 1.70
C LEU A 67 2.82 3.04 1.56
N ILE A 68 2.26 3.52 2.66
CA ILE A 68 1.61 4.82 2.70
C ILE A 68 2.68 5.85 3.03
N ALA A 69 2.99 6.74 2.10
CA ALA A 69 3.83 7.90 2.32
C ALA A 69 2.99 8.98 3.02
N ASN A 70 2.81 8.80 4.33
CA ASN A 70 1.90 9.59 5.14
C ASN A 70 2.58 10.87 5.59
N ASN A 71 2.35 11.94 4.83
CA ASN A 71 2.88 13.26 5.12
C ASN A 71 1.90 14.12 5.94
N GLN A 72 0.77 13.52 6.35
CA GLN A 72 -0.29 14.11 7.14
C GLN A 72 -1.07 15.23 6.42
N LEU A 73 -1.07 15.27 5.08
CA LEU A 73 -1.74 16.31 4.32
C LEU A 73 -2.12 15.90 2.88
N GLY A 74 -3.39 16.03 2.54
CA GLY A 74 -3.89 15.86 1.18
C GLY A 74 -4.07 17.19 0.46
N PHE A 75 -3.10 17.62 -0.36
CA PHE A 75 -3.10 18.97 -0.95
C PHE A 75 -3.11 20.05 0.14
N THR A 76 -4.27 20.61 0.47
CA THR A 76 -4.54 21.58 1.55
C THR A 76 -5.53 21.04 2.59
N THR A 77 -5.90 19.76 2.51
CA THR A 77 -6.90 19.11 3.35
C THR A 77 -6.23 18.34 4.47
N ASP A 78 -6.63 18.63 5.70
CA ASP A 78 -6.09 18.00 6.90
C ASP A 78 -6.58 16.55 7.06
N PRO A 79 -5.85 15.71 7.81
CA PRO A 79 -6.22 14.32 8.07
C PRO A 79 -7.64 14.12 8.59
N GLU A 80 -8.10 15.00 9.48
CA GLU A 80 -9.43 14.99 10.10
C GLU A 80 -10.55 15.27 9.09
N GLU A 81 -10.23 15.94 7.99
CA GLU A 81 -11.15 16.24 6.88
C GLU A 81 -11.06 15.19 5.76
N GLY A 82 -9.91 14.51 5.63
CA GLY A 82 -9.66 13.51 4.59
C GLY A 82 -10.18 12.09 4.91
N ARG A 83 -10.45 11.77 6.19
CA ARG A 83 -10.93 10.44 6.61
C ARG A 83 -11.71 10.47 7.91
N SER A 84 -12.55 9.45 8.11
CA SER A 84 -13.38 9.29 9.32
C SER A 84 -12.80 8.31 10.35
N THR A 85 -11.52 7.98 10.23
CA THR A 85 -10.80 7.00 11.06
C THR A 85 -9.46 7.58 11.50
N ARG A 86 -8.83 6.96 12.51
CA ARG A 86 -7.63 7.51 13.15
C ARG A 86 -6.45 7.52 12.19
N TYR A 87 -6.18 6.38 11.56
CA TYR A 87 -5.03 6.21 10.68
C TYR A 87 -5.47 6.09 9.23
N ALA A 88 -4.65 6.63 8.31
CA ALA A 88 -4.87 6.45 6.87
C ALA A 88 -4.98 4.97 6.49
N SER A 89 -4.22 4.11 7.18
CA SER A 89 -4.21 2.66 6.98
C SER A 89 -5.45 1.92 7.51
N ASP A 90 -6.39 2.57 8.20
CA ASP A 90 -7.49 1.88 8.90
C ASP A 90 -8.42 1.09 7.97
N ILE A 91 -8.49 1.46 6.69
CA ILE A 91 -9.22 0.69 5.66
C ILE A 91 -8.70 -0.76 5.55
N ALA A 92 -7.41 -0.98 5.80
CA ALA A 92 -6.78 -2.29 5.73
C ALA A 92 -7.24 -3.25 6.85
N LYS A 93 -7.79 -2.71 7.95
CA LYS A 93 -8.35 -3.52 9.04
C LYS A 93 -9.55 -4.34 8.59
N GLY A 94 -10.34 -3.83 7.64
CA GLY A 94 -11.48 -4.55 7.06
C GLY A 94 -11.11 -5.82 6.30
N PHE A 95 -9.82 -6.03 6.05
CA PHE A 95 -9.28 -7.15 5.27
C PHE A 95 -8.29 -8.00 6.09
N ASP A 96 -8.30 -7.89 7.42
CA ASP A 96 -7.43 -8.63 8.35
C ASP A 96 -5.94 -8.50 8.02
N LEU A 97 -5.51 -7.29 7.63
CA LEU A 97 -4.12 -7.01 7.29
C LEU A 97 -3.33 -6.48 8.49
N PRO A 98 -2.09 -6.94 8.71
CA PRO A 98 -1.20 -6.30 9.66
C PRO A 98 -0.81 -4.91 9.15
N ILE A 99 -0.71 -3.99 10.10
CA ILE A 99 -0.34 -2.60 9.87
C ILE A 99 0.85 -2.27 10.77
N ALA A 100 1.93 -1.75 10.18
CA ALA A 100 3.08 -1.23 10.90
C ALA A 100 3.12 0.28 10.72
N HIS A 101 2.87 1.03 11.80
CA HIS A 101 3.10 2.48 11.83
C HIS A 101 4.55 2.74 12.20
N VAL A 102 5.24 3.59 11.44
CA VAL A 102 6.66 3.88 11.67
C VAL A 102 6.96 5.36 11.47
N ASN A 103 7.79 5.92 12.35
CA ASN A 103 8.27 7.29 12.24
C ASN A 103 9.33 7.39 11.13
N ALA A 104 9.09 8.24 10.14
CA ALA A 104 9.99 8.47 9.01
C ALA A 104 11.35 9.05 9.41
N ASP A 105 11.43 9.74 10.56
CA ASP A 105 12.68 10.28 11.09
C ASP A 105 13.54 9.19 11.80
N ASP A 106 12.99 7.99 12.04
CA ASP A 106 13.75 6.83 12.51
C ASP A 106 14.02 5.84 11.36
N ILE A 107 15.16 6.05 10.70
CA ILE A 107 15.62 5.22 9.58
C ILE A 107 15.75 3.74 9.98
N THR A 108 16.19 3.46 11.21
CA THR A 108 16.41 2.08 11.68
C THR A 108 15.08 1.37 11.88
N ALA A 109 14.09 2.06 12.44
CA ALA A 109 12.74 1.55 12.56
C ALA A 109 12.10 1.34 11.18
N CYS A 110 12.29 2.27 10.23
CA CYS A 110 11.80 2.13 8.86
C CYS A 110 12.33 0.87 8.17
N VAL A 111 13.64 0.64 8.24
CA VAL A 111 14.26 -0.58 7.69
C VAL A 111 13.73 -1.83 8.39
N SER A 112 13.50 -1.76 9.71
CA SER A 112 12.94 -2.86 10.49
C SER A 112 11.48 -3.18 10.10
N ALA A 113 10.66 -2.16 9.84
CA ALA A 113 9.29 -2.31 9.37
C ALA A 113 9.24 -3.00 7.98
N VAL A 114 10.12 -2.60 7.06
CA VAL A 114 10.23 -3.26 5.74
C VAL A 114 10.68 -4.72 5.88
N ARG A 115 11.66 -5.01 6.74
CA ARG A 115 12.10 -6.40 7.00
C ARG A 115 10.97 -7.25 7.59
N LEU A 116 10.20 -6.70 8.53
CA LEU A 116 9.03 -7.37 9.08
C LEU A 116 7.99 -7.65 8.00
N ALA A 117 7.70 -6.67 7.14
CA ALA A 117 6.73 -6.79 6.06
C ALA A 117 7.12 -7.89 5.05
N VAL A 118 8.38 -7.90 4.61
CA VAL A 118 8.92 -8.94 3.73
C VAL A 118 8.86 -10.33 4.40
N ALA A 119 9.22 -10.43 5.68
CA ALA A 119 9.16 -11.68 6.42
C ALA A 119 7.73 -12.20 6.59
N PHE A 120 6.78 -11.32 6.92
CA PHE A 120 5.36 -11.64 7.01
C PHE A 120 4.82 -12.14 5.68
N ARG A 121 5.05 -11.40 4.58
CA ARG A 121 4.65 -11.80 3.24
C ARG A 121 5.20 -13.18 2.88
N ARG A 122 6.51 -13.41 3.08
CA ARG A 122 7.15 -14.71 2.77
C ARG A 122 6.54 -15.87 3.55
N LYS A 123 6.15 -15.64 4.81
CA LYS A 123 5.59 -16.68 5.67
C LYS A 123 4.11 -16.96 5.41
N PHE A 124 3.33 -15.91 5.12
CA PHE A 124 1.86 -16.00 5.09
C PHE A 124 1.24 -15.80 3.70
N GLY A 125 1.97 -15.23 2.74
CA GLY A 125 1.47 -14.94 1.40
C GLY A 125 0.31 -13.95 1.39
N ARG A 126 0.33 -12.97 2.31
CA ARG A 126 -0.72 -11.97 2.51
C ARG A 126 -0.15 -10.56 2.47
N ASP A 127 -1.01 -9.60 2.17
CA ASP A 127 -0.64 -8.19 2.13
C ASP A 127 -0.24 -7.70 3.52
N ILE A 128 0.51 -6.61 3.54
CA ILE A 128 0.90 -5.90 4.76
C ILE A 128 1.06 -4.43 4.44
N VAL A 129 0.60 -3.58 5.36
CA VAL A 129 0.66 -2.14 5.22
C VAL A 129 1.74 -1.57 6.13
N ILE A 130 2.60 -0.73 5.58
CA ILE A 130 3.50 0.14 6.30
C ILE A 130 2.95 1.56 6.17
N ASP A 131 2.56 2.15 7.30
CA ASP A 131 2.19 3.56 7.40
C ASP A 131 3.43 4.35 7.83
N LEU A 132 4.11 4.97 6.85
CA LEU A 132 5.35 5.72 7.04
C LEU A 132 4.99 7.18 7.34
N ILE A 133 5.00 7.54 8.61
CA ILE A 133 4.51 8.82 9.12
C ILE A 133 5.66 9.83 9.14
N GLY A 134 5.53 10.87 8.33
CA GLY A 134 6.47 11.97 8.22
C GLY A 134 5.74 13.29 7.96
N TYR A 135 6.33 14.14 7.11
CA TYR A 135 5.80 15.45 6.76
C TYR A 135 6.16 15.84 5.32
N ARG A 136 5.47 16.84 4.76
CA ARG A 136 5.82 17.47 3.49
C ARG A 136 6.50 18.80 3.77
N ARG A 137 7.75 18.96 3.33
CA ARG A 137 8.56 20.16 3.63
C ARG A 137 8.09 21.43 2.90
N PHE A 138 7.52 21.28 1.71
CA PHE A 138 7.07 22.38 0.85
C PHE A 138 5.55 22.28 0.59
N GLY A 139 5.00 23.20 -0.21
CA GLY A 139 3.62 23.15 -0.70
C GLY A 139 3.30 21.88 -1.49
N HIS A 140 2.06 21.72 -1.96
CA HIS A 140 1.68 20.49 -2.68
C HIS A 140 2.47 20.32 -3.97
N ASN A 141 2.77 21.45 -4.60
CA ASN A 141 3.87 21.59 -5.55
C ASN A 141 4.86 22.63 -5.01
N GLU A 142 6.04 22.70 -5.59
CA GLU A 142 7.14 23.54 -5.09
C GLU A 142 6.90 25.05 -5.24
N THR A 143 5.87 25.44 -6.01
CA THR A 143 5.46 26.85 -6.21
C THR A 143 4.26 27.25 -5.36
N ASP A 144 3.68 26.30 -4.63
CA ASP A 144 2.51 26.49 -3.79
C ASP A 144 2.91 27.01 -2.41
N GLU A 145 2.09 27.90 -1.85
CA GLU A 145 2.30 28.51 -0.54
C GLU A 145 1.40 27.82 0.50
N PRO A 146 1.92 26.83 1.26
CA PRO A 146 1.10 26.05 2.17
C PRO A 146 0.60 26.84 3.39
N ALA A 147 1.18 28.00 3.71
CA ALA A 147 0.76 28.76 4.89
C ALA A 147 -0.63 29.43 4.75
N TYR A 148 -1.24 29.39 3.56
CA TYR A 148 -2.58 29.97 3.33
C TYR A 148 -3.73 29.11 3.89
N THR A 149 -3.51 27.81 4.07
CA THR A 149 -4.52 26.82 4.48
C THR A 149 -4.00 25.99 5.62
#